data_AF-W2L1U0-F1
#
_entry.id   AF-W2L1U0-F1
#
_cell.length_a   1.000
_cell.length_b   1.000
_cell.length_c   1.000
_cell.angle_alpha   90.00
_cell.angle_beta   90.00
_cell.angle_gamma   90.00
#
_symmetry.space_group_name_H-M   'P 1'
#
loop_
_entity.id
_entity.type
_entity.pdbx_description
1 polymer ?
#
loop_
_entity_poly.entity_id
_entity_poly.type
_entity_poly.pdbx_seq_one_letter_code
_entity_poly.pdbx_strand_id
1 'polypeptide(L)'
;MENQQLREHVQRLEQENDDLQSSVRRLEATEETLKHKLERAEEEVVFAAQEIEALKLRSDYKTRELSSELEKYENVMERLLTAVGLPVKERCTGVERSGKDEGNHANPVEHNDKYATSETTTDEVEMLRAELKAKTEELQTTHQNYEEFMAVSYELERAFTSKNEELKSENEELKRLIDKIQVSIR
;
A
#
# COMPACT_ATOMS: atom_id res chain seq x y z
N MET A 1 6.13 -69.58 -14.30
CA MET A 1 5.12 -68.49 -14.29
C MET A 1 5.39 -67.47 -13.19
N GLU A 2 5.65 -67.88 -11.94
CA GLU A 2 5.94 -66.94 -10.82
C GLU A 2 7.09 -65.96 -11.10
N ASN A 3 8.18 -66.41 -11.75
CA ASN A 3 9.32 -65.55 -12.06
C ASN A 3 8.99 -64.43 -13.06
N GLN A 4 8.02 -64.67 -13.96
CA GLN A 4 7.54 -63.67 -14.92
C GLN A 4 6.69 -62.61 -14.20
N GLN A 5 5.77 -63.06 -13.34
CA GLN A 5 4.90 -62.19 -12.55
C GLN A 5 5.69 -61.31 -11.58
N LEU A 6 6.75 -61.84 -10.97
CA LEU A 6 7.66 -61.06 -10.11
C LEU A 6 8.34 -59.93 -10.90
N ARG A 7 8.82 -60.22 -12.12
CA ARG A 7 9.49 -59.23 -12.98
C ARG A 7 8.53 -58.11 -13.39
N GLU A 8 7.31 -58.45 -13.77
CA GLU A 8 6.26 -57.47 -14.10
C GLU A 8 5.84 -56.64 -12.88
N HIS A 9 5.89 -57.22 -11.68
CA HIS A 9 5.63 -56.46 -10.45
C HIS A 9 6.77 -55.50 -10.10
N VAL A 10 8.03 -55.95 -10.21
CA VAL A 10 9.21 -55.10 -10.00
C VAL A 10 9.22 -53.92 -10.98
N GLN A 11 8.97 -54.16 -12.28
CA GLN A 11 8.89 -53.06 -13.25
C GLN A 11 7.81 -52.03 -12.92
N ARG A 12 6.66 -52.46 -12.41
CA ARG A 12 5.60 -51.52 -11.98
C ARG A 12 6.04 -50.68 -10.78
N LEU A 13 6.72 -51.29 -9.81
CA LEU A 13 7.24 -50.59 -8.65
C LEU A 13 8.36 -49.62 -9.02
N GLU A 14 9.24 -50.00 -9.96
CA GLU A 14 10.27 -49.11 -10.49
C GLU A 14 9.65 -47.89 -11.17
N GLN A 15 8.64 -48.10 -12.02
CA GLN A 15 7.91 -47.01 -12.68
C GLN A 15 7.22 -46.09 -11.68
N GLU A 16 6.54 -46.64 -10.67
CA GLU A 16 5.88 -45.85 -9.64
C GLU A 16 6.88 -45.05 -8.79
N ASN A 17 8.06 -45.62 -8.52
CA ASN A 17 9.12 -44.92 -7.80
C ASN A 17 9.68 -43.75 -8.63
N ASP A 18 9.90 -43.95 -9.93
CA ASP A 18 10.33 -42.89 -10.84
C ASP A 18 9.29 -41.75 -10.91
N ASP A 19 8.01 -42.10 -10.99
CA ASP A 19 6.90 -41.13 -11.00
C ASP A 19 6.81 -40.35 -9.68
N LEU A 20 6.97 -41.04 -8.54
CA LEU A 20 7.01 -40.42 -7.22
C LEU A 20 8.20 -39.48 -7.08
N GLN A 21 9.40 -39.90 -7.50
CA GLN A 21 10.59 -39.03 -7.47
C GLN A 21 10.43 -37.80 -8.36
N SER A 22 9.75 -37.94 -9.50
CA SER A 22 9.40 -36.81 -10.37
C SER A 22 8.44 -35.86 -9.67
N SER A 23 7.45 -36.39 -8.95
CA SER A 23 6.52 -35.59 -8.16
C SER A 23 7.19 -34.87 -7.00
N VAL A 24 8.09 -35.53 -6.27
CA VAL A 24 8.86 -34.93 -5.17
C VAL A 24 9.67 -33.75 -5.67
N ARG A 25 10.43 -33.92 -6.77
CA ARG A 25 11.21 -32.83 -7.36
C ARG A 25 10.36 -31.63 -7.77
N ARG A 26 9.15 -31.85 -8.30
CA ARG A 26 8.21 -30.77 -8.61
C ARG A 26 7.72 -30.06 -7.35
N LEU A 27 7.39 -30.82 -6.31
CA LEU A 27 6.92 -30.26 -5.04
C LEU A 27 8.01 -29.42 -4.37
N GLU A 28 9.25 -29.91 -4.32
CA GLU A 28 10.40 -29.18 -3.80
C GLU A 28 10.61 -27.85 -4.55
N ALA A 29 10.54 -27.87 -5.89
CA ALA A 29 10.65 -26.64 -6.68
C ALA A 29 9.51 -25.65 -6.39
N THR A 30 8.28 -26.14 -6.18
CA THR A 30 7.16 -25.27 -5.80
C THR A 30 7.30 -24.74 -4.38
N GLU A 31 7.82 -25.54 -3.45
CA GLU A 31 8.09 -25.14 -2.07
C GLU A 31 9.11 -24.01 -2.02
N GLU A 32 10.23 -24.15 -2.73
CA GLU A 32 11.27 -23.12 -2.83
C GLU A 32 10.73 -21.83 -3.46
N THR A 33 9.93 -21.96 -4.52
CA THR A 33 9.26 -20.81 -5.16
C THR A 33 8.32 -20.09 -4.19
N LEU A 34 7.53 -20.83 -3.41
CA LEU A 34 6.61 -20.26 -2.44
C LEU A 34 7.35 -19.61 -1.28
N LYS A 35 8.46 -20.21 -0.83
CA LYS A 35 9.33 -19.64 0.20
C LYS A 35 9.87 -18.27 -0.21
N HIS A 36 10.40 -18.14 -1.43
CA HIS A 36 10.87 -16.85 -1.93
C HIS A 36 9.76 -15.81 -2.09
N LYS A 37 8.54 -16.25 -2.45
CA LYS A 37 7.38 -15.35 -2.49
C LYS A 37 6.97 -14.88 -1.10
N LEU A 38 7.05 -15.76 -0.10
CA LEU A 38 6.77 -15.43 1.29
C LEU A 38 7.80 -14.42 1.83
N GLU A 39 9.09 -14.68 1.62
CA GLU A 39 10.19 -13.78 2.02
C GLU A 39 9.98 -12.37 1.44
N ARG A 40 9.64 -12.26 0.14
CA ARG A 40 9.35 -10.97 -0.49
C ARG A 40 8.12 -10.29 0.12
N ALA A 41 7.03 -11.04 0.35
CA ALA A 41 5.83 -10.48 0.93
C ALA A 41 6.07 -9.97 2.37
N GLU A 42 6.90 -10.66 3.14
CA GLU A 42 7.31 -10.22 4.48
C GLU A 42 8.11 -8.91 4.42
N GLU A 43 9.05 -8.78 3.48
CA GLU A 43 9.78 -7.53 3.24
C GLU A 43 8.84 -6.38 2.89
N GLU A 44 7.91 -6.59 1.95
CA GLU A 44 6.90 -5.60 1.54
C GLU A 44 6.04 -5.12 2.72
N VAL A 45 5.63 -6.03 3.60
CA VAL A 45 4.87 -5.68 4.82
C VAL A 45 5.69 -4.79 5.76
N VAL A 46 6.99 -5.08 5.93
CA VAL A 46 7.87 -4.24 6.76
C VAL A 46 8.02 -2.84 6.16
N PHE A 47 8.22 -2.73 4.85
CA PHE A 47 8.28 -1.42 4.17
C PHE A 47 6.98 -0.63 4.32
N ALA A 48 5.84 -1.26 4.07
CA ALA A 48 4.53 -0.60 4.21
C ALA A 48 4.27 -0.14 5.65
N ALA A 49 4.66 -0.95 6.66
CA ALA A 49 4.54 -0.58 8.05
C ALA A 49 5.37 0.66 8.41
N GLN A 50 6.60 0.74 7.91
CA GLN A 50 7.48 1.91 8.10
C GLN A 50 6.91 3.17 7.43
N GLU A 51 6.36 3.04 6.23
CA GLU A 51 5.74 4.16 5.52
C GLU A 51 4.50 4.69 6.26
N ILE A 52 3.65 3.79 6.78
CA ILE A 52 2.51 4.15 7.61
C ILE A 52 2.96 4.90 8.88
N GLU A 53 4.03 4.45 9.53
CA GLU A 53 4.57 5.10 10.72
C GLU A 53 5.09 6.51 10.40
N ALA A 54 5.81 6.68 9.29
CA ALA A 54 6.28 7.98 8.82
C ALA A 54 5.12 8.94 8.51
N LEU A 55 4.07 8.45 7.85
CA LEU A 55 2.87 9.23 7.56
C LEU A 55 2.11 9.64 8.82
N LYS A 56 1.99 8.74 9.81
CA LYS A 56 1.41 9.05 11.13
C LYS A 56 2.19 10.16 11.82
N LEU A 57 3.52 10.06 11.87
CA LEU A 57 4.36 11.07 12.49
C LEU A 57 4.19 12.45 11.83
N ARG A 58 4.13 12.48 10.50
CA ARG A 58 3.89 13.71 9.72
C ARG A 58 2.49 14.29 10.00
N SER A 59 1.48 13.44 10.07
CA SER A 59 0.10 13.83 10.40
C SER A 59 0.03 14.42 11.81
N ASP A 60 0.62 13.75 12.80
CA ASP A 60 0.61 14.21 14.19
C ASP A 60 1.31 15.55 14.35
N TYR A 61 2.45 15.75 13.67
CA TYR A 61 3.12 17.04 13.63
C TYR A 61 2.20 18.12 13.06
N LYS A 62 1.54 17.85 11.92
CA LYS A 62 0.67 18.83 11.28
C LYS A 62 -0.56 19.15 12.13
N THR A 63 -1.16 18.16 12.77
CA THR A 63 -2.28 18.35 13.69
C THR A 63 -1.88 19.23 14.87
N ARG A 64 -0.69 19.02 15.45
CA ARG A 64 -0.18 19.88 16.54
C ARG A 64 0.07 21.31 16.07
N GLU A 65 0.68 21.48 14.90
CA GLU A 65 0.93 22.81 14.33
C GLU A 65 -0.38 23.58 14.12
N LEU A 66 -1.38 22.95 13.48
CA LEU A 66 -2.69 23.57 13.26
C LEU A 66 -3.44 23.84 14.56
N SER A 67 -3.35 22.94 15.54
CA SER A 67 -3.96 23.14 16.86
C SER A 67 -3.36 24.36 17.57
N SER A 68 -2.04 24.53 17.50
CA SER A 68 -1.37 25.71 18.07
C SER A 68 -1.77 27.00 17.36
N GLU A 69 -1.93 26.96 16.04
CA GLU A 69 -2.35 28.13 15.28
C GLU A 69 -3.80 28.51 15.59
N LEU A 70 -4.68 27.51 15.72
CA LEU A 70 -6.07 27.71 16.10
C LEU A 70 -6.20 28.31 17.50
N GLU A 71 -5.40 27.83 18.46
CA GLU A 71 -5.32 28.42 19.81
C GLU A 71 -4.90 29.90 19.77
N LYS A 72 -3.97 30.30 18.89
CA LYS A 72 -3.60 31.71 18.73
C LYS A 72 -4.79 32.54 18.22
N TYR A 73 -5.50 32.03 17.21
CA TYR A 73 -6.67 32.72 16.68
C TYR A 73 -7.81 32.82 17.70
N GLU A 74 -8.06 31.76 18.47
CA GLU A 74 -9.02 31.77 19.58
C GLU A 74 -8.66 32.84 20.60
N ASN A 75 -7.40 32.90 21.05
CA ASN A 75 -6.93 33.93 21.98
C ASN A 75 -7.12 35.35 21.42
N VAL A 76 -6.87 35.58 20.12
CA VAL A 76 -7.10 36.89 19.48
C VAL A 76 -8.59 37.22 19.44
N MET A 77 -9.43 36.25 19.09
CA MET A 77 -10.89 36.40 19.05
C MET A 77 -11.47 36.71 20.43
N GLU A 78 -11.04 36.01 21.48
CA GLU A 78 -11.47 36.29 22.86
C GLU A 78 -11.14 37.73 23.29
N ARG A 79 -9.94 38.20 22.95
CA ARG A 79 -9.53 39.60 23.24
C ARG A 79 -10.40 40.61 22.50
N LEU A 80 -10.73 40.35 21.23
CA LEU A 80 -11.61 41.21 20.43
C LEU A 80 -13.04 41.21 20.97
N LEU A 81 -13.61 40.04 21.29
CA LEU A 81 -14.95 39.92 21.88
C LEU A 81 -15.05 40.67 23.21
N THR A 82 -14.02 40.53 24.06
CA THR A 82 -13.92 41.26 25.33
C THR A 82 -13.87 42.77 25.09
N ALA A 83 -13.08 43.25 24.12
CA ALA A 83 -12.99 44.67 23.79
C ALA A 83 -14.30 45.27 23.27
N VAL A 84 -15.14 44.46 22.60
CA VAL A 84 -16.46 44.85 22.08
C VAL A 84 -17.57 44.64 23.11
N GLY A 85 -17.26 44.15 24.32
CA GLY A 85 -18.23 43.94 25.40
C GLY A 85 -19.16 42.76 25.18
N LEU A 86 -18.79 41.82 24.31
CA LEU A 86 -19.55 40.60 24.03
C LEU A 86 -19.10 39.47 24.98
N PRO A 87 -20.03 38.67 25.53
CA PRO A 87 -19.69 37.58 26.44
C PRO A 87 -18.92 36.47 25.70
N VAL A 88 -17.76 36.09 26.23
CA VAL A 88 -17.00 34.93 25.77
C VAL A 88 -17.76 33.66 26.21
N LYS A 89 -18.23 32.86 25.26
CA LYS A 89 -18.83 31.55 25.57
C LYS A 89 -17.73 30.59 26.05
N GLU A 90 -18.03 29.80 27.07
CA GLU A 90 -17.14 28.77 27.62
C GLU A 90 -16.67 27.78 26.56
N ARG A 91 -15.42 27.34 26.74
CA ARG A 91 -14.62 26.53 25.82
C ARG A 91 -15.39 25.32 25.30
N CYS A 92 -15.32 25.06 24.00
CA CYS A 92 -15.66 23.76 23.43
C CYS A 92 -14.55 22.75 23.76
N THR A 93 -14.37 22.38 25.03
CA THR A 93 -13.61 21.17 25.39
C THR A 93 -14.55 19.98 25.21
N GLY A 94 -14.54 19.35 24.04
CA GLY A 94 -15.50 18.30 23.73
C GLY A 94 -15.10 17.39 22.58
N VAL A 95 -13.98 16.67 22.74
CA VAL A 95 -13.80 15.38 22.07
C VAL A 95 -13.62 14.32 23.16
N GLU A 96 -14.69 14.05 23.90
CA GLU A 96 -14.78 12.86 24.73
C GLU A 96 -15.72 11.86 24.06
N ARG A 97 -15.13 10.75 23.61
CA ARG A 97 -15.86 9.51 23.29
C ARG A 97 -16.38 8.94 24.61
N SER A 98 -17.70 8.84 24.78
CA SER A 98 -18.27 7.90 25.74
C SER A 98 -19.66 7.47 25.29
N GLY A 99 -19.84 6.15 25.20
CA GLY A 99 -21.10 5.52 24.84
C GLY A 99 -22.04 5.27 26.03
N LYS A 100 -23.26 4.87 25.64
CA LYS A 100 -24.36 4.29 26.44
C LYS A 100 -24.98 5.21 27.50
N ASP A 101 -26.26 5.56 27.31
CA ASP A 101 -27.34 4.93 28.06
C ASP A 101 -28.71 5.18 27.41
N GLU A 102 -29.60 4.22 27.55
CA GLU A 102 -30.98 4.18 27.07
C GLU A 102 -31.91 4.94 28.03
N GLY A 103 -33.11 5.34 27.56
CA GLY A 103 -34.26 5.46 28.46
C GLY A 103 -35.01 6.80 28.55
N ASN A 104 -35.85 7.05 27.53
CA ASN A 104 -37.30 7.30 27.65
C ASN A 104 -37.94 8.53 28.34
N HIS A 105 -38.80 9.17 27.51
CA HIS A 105 -40.10 9.81 27.78
C HIS A 105 -40.12 11.20 28.45
N ALA A 106 -40.95 12.18 28.08
CA ALA A 106 -41.90 12.43 27.00
C ALA A 106 -42.39 13.88 27.16
N ASN A 107 -42.53 14.68 26.09
CA ASN A 107 -43.82 15.12 25.54
C ASN A 107 -43.63 16.11 24.37
N PRO A 108 -44.58 16.15 23.41
CA PRO A 108 -44.42 16.81 22.13
C PRO A 108 -44.98 18.23 22.16
N VAL A 109 -44.29 19.14 21.48
CA VAL A 109 -44.93 20.36 20.96
C VAL A 109 -44.61 20.41 19.48
N GLU A 110 -45.55 19.92 18.68
CA GLU A 110 -45.60 20.19 17.26
C GLU A 110 -45.80 21.69 17.05
N HIS A 111 -44.82 22.35 16.45
CA HIS A 111 -45.09 23.46 15.56
C HIS A 111 -44.11 23.44 14.39
N ASN A 112 -44.68 23.14 13.22
CA ASN A 112 -44.31 23.61 11.89
C ASN A 112 -42.88 24.13 11.69
N ASP A 113 -42.06 23.32 11.03
CA ASP A 113 -41.21 23.80 9.94
C ASP A 113 -40.96 22.64 8.96
N LYS A 114 -41.91 22.45 8.04
CA LYS A 114 -41.88 21.37 7.03
C LYS A 114 -41.25 21.77 5.69
N TYR A 115 -40.53 22.90 5.60
CA TYR A 115 -39.97 23.34 4.31
C TYR A 115 -38.57 23.98 4.35
N ALA A 116 -37.81 23.91 5.45
CA ALA A 116 -36.44 24.47 5.49
C ALA A 116 -35.31 23.42 5.50
N THR A 117 -35.64 22.14 5.65
CA THR A 117 -34.65 21.05 5.78
C THR A 117 -34.36 20.29 4.49
N SER A 118 -35.12 20.49 3.41
CA SER A 118 -34.86 19.79 2.14
C SER A 118 -33.78 20.43 1.29
N GLU A 119 -33.68 21.77 1.27
CA GLU A 119 -32.65 22.48 0.48
C GLU A 119 -31.24 22.25 1.03
N THR A 120 -31.04 22.39 2.34
CA THR A 120 -29.73 22.20 3.00
C THR A 120 -29.18 20.79 2.84
N THR A 121 -30.02 19.76 2.98
CA THR A 121 -29.60 18.37 2.74
C THR A 121 -29.32 18.07 1.26
N THR A 122 -29.93 18.82 0.34
CA THR A 122 -29.71 18.64 -1.10
C THR A 122 -28.37 19.24 -1.51
N ASP A 123 -28.04 20.43 -0.99
CA ASP A 123 -26.77 21.11 -1.24
C ASP A 123 -25.57 20.32 -0.68
N GLU A 124 -25.70 19.74 0.52
CA GLU A 124 -24.66 18.89 1.11
C GLU A 124 -24.42 17.61 0.28
N VAL A 125 -25.49 16.98 -0.19
CA VAL A 125 -25.40 15.79 -1.05
C VAL A 125 -24.79 16.13 -2.41
N GLU A 126 -25.09 17.29 -2.96
CA GLU A 126 -24.52 17.75 -4.23
C GLU A 126 -23.03 18.09 -4.10
N MET A 127 -22.63 18.72 -2.99
CA MET A 127 -21.22 18.95 -2.65
C MET A 127 -20.45 17.65 -2.48
N LEU A 128 -20.99 16.68 -1.73
CA LEU A 128 -20.36 15.36 -1.55
C LEU A 128 -20.24 14.60 -2.86
N ARG A 129 -21.21 14.74 -3.78
CA ARG A 129 -21.13 14.15 -5.12
C ARG A 129 -20.04 14.81 -5.97
N ALA A 130 -19.89 16.13 -5.89
CA ALA A 130 -18.83 16.85 -6.58
C ALA A 130 -17.45 16.46 -6.05
N GLU A 131 -17.32 16.32 -4.72
CA GLU A 131 -16.09 15.88 -4.08
C GLU A 131 -15.75 14.42 -4.44
N LEU A 132 -16.73 13.52 -4.41
CA LEU A 132 -16.54 12.13 -4.82
C LEU A 132 -16.10 12.02 -6.29
N LYS A 133 -16.70 12.84 -7.16
CA LYS A 133 -16.31 12.92 -8.58
C LYS A 133 -14.87 13.41 -8.73
N ALA A 134 -14.50 14.49 -8.05
CA ALA A 134 -13.14 15.02 -8.06
C ALA A 134 -12.11 13.99 -7.55
N LYS A 135 -12.44 13.28 -6.46
CA LYS A 135 -11.59 12.21 -5.91
C LYS A 135 -11.46 11.01 -6.85
N THR A 136 -12.51 10.70 -7.60
CA THR A 136 -12.47 9.63 -8.62
C THR A 136 -11.56 10.01 -9.77
N GLU A 137 -11.62 11.27 -10.24
CA GLU A 137 -10.73 11.79 -11.28
C GLU A 137 -9.26 11.85 -10.81
N GLU A 138 -9.03 12.27 -9.56
CA GLU A 138 -7.71 12.24 -8.92
C GLU A 138 -7.15 10.81 -8.80
N LEU A 139 -7.98 9.84 -8.41
CA LEU A 139 -7.58 8.44 -8.34
C LEU A 139 -7.24 7.89 -9.73
N GLN A 140 -8.06 8.21 -10.74
CA GLN A 140 -7.83 7.76 -12.11
C GLN A 140 -6.52 8.31 -12.69
N THR A 141 -6.25 9.60 -12.49
CA THR A 141 -4.99 10.23 -12.93
C THR A 141 -3.78 9.66 -12.19
N THR A 142 -3.90 9.42 -10.89
CA THR A 142 -2.83 8.78 -10.10
C THR A 142 -2.56 7.35 -10.60
N HIS A 143 -3.60 6.61 -10.95
CA HIS A 143 -3.46 5.26 -11.50
C HIS A 143 -2.74 5.27 -12.85
N GLN A 144 -3.10 6.19 -13.75
CA GLN A 144 -2.43 6.36 -15.05
C GLN A 144 -0.95 6.71 -14.87
N ASN A 145 -0.63 7.64 -13.97
CA ASN A 145 0.75 7.99 -13.65
C ASN A 145 1.55 6.80 -13.11
N TYR A 146 0.92 5.94 -12.31
CA TYR A 146 1.56 4.73 -11.80
C TYR A 146 1.84 3.73 -12.93
N GLU A 147 0.88 3.51 -13.85
CA GLU A 147 1.09 2.64 -15.00
C GLU A 147 2.24 3.14 -15.90
N GLU A 148 2.29 4.44 -16.17
CA GLU A 148 3.39 5.06 -16.93
C GLU A 148 4.74 4.89 -16.22
N PHE A 149 4.78 5.14 -14.91
CA PHE A 149 5.98 4.93 -14.10
C PHE A 149 6.47 3.47 -14.16
N MET A 150 5.55 2.50 -14.05
CA MET A 150 5.88 1.09 -14.16
C MET A 150 6.43 0.74 -15.55
N ALA A 151 5.81 1.24 -16.61
CA ALA A 151 6.28 1.01 -17.97
C ALA A 151 7.71 1.54 -18.18
N VAL A 152 7.97 2.78 -17.75
CA VAL A 152 9.31 3.39 -17.85
C VAL A 152 10.34 2.63 -17.00
N SER A 153 9.94 2.15 -15.81
CA SER A 153 10.81 1.37 -14.94
C SER A 153 11.25 0.06 -15.59
N TYR A 154 10.32 -0.66 -16.24
CA TYR A 154 10.65 -1.87 -16.99
C TYR A 154 11.56 -1.61 -18.19
N GLU A 155 11.33 -0.51 -18.92
CA GLU A 155 12.21 -0.13 -20.04
C GLU A 155 13.64 0.17 -19.56
N LEU A 156 13.76 0.87 -18.43
CA LEU A 156 15.04 1.19 -17.82
C LEU A 156 15.78 -0.06 -17.34
N GLU A 157 15.08 -0.97 -16.65
CA GLU A 157 15.66 -2.24 -16.20
C GLU A 157 16.16 -3.09 -17.37
N ARG A 158 15.38 -3.15 -18.46
CA ARG A 158 15.78 -3.85 -19.68
C ARG A 158 17.03 -3.22 -20.31
N ALA A 159 17.10 -1.89 -20.36
CA ALA A 159 18.26 -1.17 -20.88
C ALA A 159 19.52 -1.43 -20.04
N PHE A 160 19.39 -1.40 -18.70
CA PHE A 160 20.49 -1.73 -17.80
C PHE A 160 20.97 -3.17 -17.95
N THR A 161 20.03 -4.12 -18.05
CA THR A 161 20.36 -5.54 -18.26
C THR A 161 21.13 -5.72 -19.56
N SER A 162 20.64 -5.13 -20.65
CA SER A 162 21.32 -5.17 -21.95
C SER A 162 22.72 -4.56 -21.89
N LYS A 163 22.89 -3.42 -21.22
CA LYS A 163 24.20 -2.78 -21.11
C LYS A 163 25.18 -3.59 -20.26
N ASN A 164 24.69 -4.24 -19.23
CA ASN A 164 25.50 -5.10 -18.37
C ASN A 164 25.98 -6.35 -19.12
N GLU A 165 25.13 -6.95 -19.95
CA GLU A 165 25.52 -8.06 -20.83
C GLU A 165 26.59 -7.65 -21.85
N GLU A 166 26.44 -6.47 -22.46
CA GLU A 166 27.43 -5.91 -23.39
C GLU A 166 28.79 -5.73 -22.70
N LEU A 167 28.82 -5.07 -21.54
CA LEU A 167 30.04 -4.88 -20.74
C LEU A 167 30.68 -6.20 -20.29
N LYS A 168 29.87 -7.21 -20.00
CA LYS A 168 30.35 -8.54 -19.64
C LYS A 168 31.03 -9.20 -20.84
N SER A 169 30.46 -9.08 -22.03
CA SER A 169 31.07 -9.58 -23.27
C SER A 169 32.41 -8.89 -23.56
N GLU A 170 32.46 -7.56 -23.48
CA GLU A 170 33.69 -6.78 -23.68
C GLU A 170 34.78 -7.17 -22.67
N ASN A 171 34.42 -7.35 -21.40
CA ASN A 171 35.36 -7.82 -20.37
C ASN A 171 35.93 -9.21 -20.67
N GLU A 172 35.09 -10.14 -21.13
CA GLU A 172 35.55 -11.48 -21.52
C GLU A 172 36.48 -11.42 -22.74
N GLU A 173 36.22 -10.55 -23.72
CA GLU A 173 37.14 -10.33 -24.84
C GLU A 173 38.49 -9.75 -24.39
N LEU A 174 38.47 -8.76 -23.50
CA LEU A 174 39.68 -8.16 -22.93
C LEU A 174 40.50 -9.19 -22.15
N LYS A 175 39.86 -10.05 -21.34
CA LYS A 175 40.54 -11.16 -20.66
C LYS A 175 41.24 -12.09 -21.65
N ARG A 176 40.56 -12.52 -22.72
CA ARG A 176 41.16 -13.37 -23.75
C ARG A 176 42.36 -12.71 -24.43
N LEU A 177 42.29 -11.40 -24.69
CA LEU A 177 43.39 -10.61 -25.25
C LEU A 177 44.59 -10.58 -24.30
N ILE A 178 44.36 -10.32 -23.01
CA ILE A 178 45.39 -10.32 -21.98
C ILE A 178 46.07 -11.70 -21.90
N ASP A 179 45.29 -12.79 -21.84
CA ASP A 179 45.82 -14.15 -21.77
C ASP A 179 46.70 -14.47 -23.00
N LYS A 180 46.25 -14.08 -24.19
CA LYS A 180 47.02 -14.26 -25.44
C LYS A 180 48.35 -13.51 -25.43
N ILE A 181 48.35 -12.28 -24.92
CA ILE A 181 49.57 -11.47 -24.77
C ILE A 181 50.51 -12.13 -23.75
N GLN A 182 49.99 -12.57 -22.61
CA GLN A 182 50.79 -13.24 -21.57
C GLN A 182 51.44 -14.53 -22.07
N VAL A 183 50.74 -15.32 -22.90
CA VAL A 183 51.31 -16.52 -23.55
C VAL A 183 52.39 -16.16 -24.56
N SER A 184 52.23 -15.06 -25.29
CA SER A 184 53.18 -14.66 -26.35
C SER A 184 54.47 -14.02 -25.84
N ILE A 185 54.51 -13.58 -24.57
CA ILE A 185 55.66 -12.96 -23.92
C ILE A 185 56.52 -14.00 -23.13
N ARG A 186 56.01 -15.22 -22.94
CA ARG A 186 56.77 -16.36 -22.37
C ARG A 186 57.52 -17.12 -23.45
#